data_AF-A0A8H6LL61-F1
#
_entry.id   AF-A0A8H6LL61-F1
#
_cell.length_a   1.000
_cell.length_b   1.000
_cell.length_c   1.000
_cell.angle_alpha   90.00
_cell.angle_beta   90.00
_cell.angle_gamma   90.00
#
_symmetry.space_group_name_H-M   'P 1'
#
loop_
_entity.id
_entity.type
_entity.pdbx_description
1 polymer ?
#
loop_
_entity_poly.entity_id
_entity_poly.type
_entity_poly.pdbx_seq_one_letter_code
_entity_poly.pdbx_strand_id
1 'polypeptide(L)'
;MKIEEITDKLDEAMKLEQASPQPNTSATEATKPELPPAHAIASGKTVDEVWEDLNKSPLFMTDLDANEENEDIAALQALAYEGTPLENGQEFKERGNEYFKLKSYADAKEFYGKGIAILAGEERKRARGEQTKNQEGVIDTEEEIQKQRETLEALYVNRAACHLAVKNYRSCWLDCAAALRLNPRNIKAYFRSARALLAVDRIQEADDVCARGLSLDENNASLRAVADDIIKRAKEIDARRKRDAEREAKEKRRALLIKAALRARNIPTRTTSQPPEMEDAGIALLPDPDDPRSTLAFPTVLLYPLHLESDFIKAFEETHSLEDHLSYIFPLPWDKEGVYTTAGVEAFVETTQGGLLKMGKRVPLLKVLGTGKVEVVDEVVRIFIVPKDKAEAWTKEHKAKRAAEKGETS
;
A
#
# COMPACT_ATOMS: atom_id res chain seq x y z
N MET A 1 -0.10 -28.75 -54.77
CA MET A 1 0.79 -29.81 -54.22
C MET A 1 1.31 -29.28 -52.90
N LYS A 2 0.43 -29.06 -51.91
CA LYS A 2 -0.11 -30.00 -50.89
C LYS A 2 0.98 -30.49 -49.92
N ILE A 3 0.99 -29.81 -48.76
CA ILE A 3 1.83 -30.01 -47.56
C ILE A 3 1.76 -31.45 -47.03
N GLU A 4 0.73 -32.20 -47.42
CA GLU A 4 0.51 -33.62 -47.12
C GLU A 4 1.60 -34.55 -47.70
N GLU A 5 2.24 -34.22 -48.82
CA GLU A 5 3.30 -35.07 -49.41
C GLU A 5 4.67 -34.95 -48.71
N ILE A 6 4.87 -33.92 -47.87
CA ILE A 6 6.11 -33.71 -47.11
C ILE A 6 6.01 -34.39 -45.74
N THR A 7 4.81 -34.41 -45.15
CA THR A 7 4.54 -35.10 -43.88
C THR A 7 4.61 -36.61 -44.02
N ASP A 8 4.11 -37.18 -45.12
CA ASP A 8 4.17 -38.63 -45.35
C ASP A 8 5.61 -39.13 -45.54
N LYS A 9 6.49 -38.32 -46.14
CA LYS A 9 7.93 -38.65 -46.28
C LYS A 9 8.70 -38.51 -44.97
N LEU A 10 8.25 -37.65 -44.06
CA LEU A 10 8.86 -37.50 -42.74
C LEU A 10 8.41 -38.64 -41.80
N ASP A 11 7.14 -39.05 -41.87
CA ASP A 11 6.60 -40.15 -41.08
C ASP A 11 7.11 -41.53 -41.55
N GLU A 12 7.41 -41.70 -42.84
CA GLU A 12 8.05 -42.90 -43.37
C GLU A 12 9.53 -42.99 -42.95
N ALA A 13 10.23 -41.84 -42.84
CA ALA A 13 11.60 -41.77 -42.32
C ALA A 13 11.67 -42.03 -40.80
N MET A 14 10.70 -41.54 -40.02
CA MET A 14 10.64 -41.78 -38.57
C MET A 14 10.23 -43.21 -38.19
N LYS A 15 9.50 -43.93 -39.07
CA LYS A 15 9.20 -45.37 -38.87
C LYS A 15 10.39 -46.29 -39.12
N LEU A 16 11.41 -45.84 -39.85
CA LEU A 16 12.62 -46.62 -40.14
C LEU A 16 13.68 -46.55 -39.02
N GLU A 17 13.57 -45.59 -38.08
CA GLU A 17 14.49 -45.47 -36.94
C GLU A 17 14.03 -46.20 -35.66
N GLN A 18 12.78 -46.70 -35.60
CA GLN A 18 12.24 -47.41 -34.43
C GLN A 18 12.27 -48.95 -34.56
N ALA A 19 13.17 -49.51 -35.36
CA ALA A 19 13.41 -50.95 -35.41
C ALA A 19 14.72 -51.31 -34.71
N SER A 20 14.64 -51.67 -33.43
CA SER A 20 15.75 -52.24 -32.66
C SER A 20 16.20 -53.60 -33.25
N PRO A 21 17.50 -53.85 -33.45
CA PRO A 21 18.00 -55.20 -33.62
C PRO A 21 18.93 -55.59 -32.46
N GLN A 22 18.56 -56.62 -31.70
CA GLN A 22 19.53 -57.50 -31.03
C GLN A 22 19.80 -58.73 -31.92
N PRO A 23 20.80 -59.56 -31.61
CA PRO A 23 22.23 -59.33 -31.82
C PRO A 23 22.76 -60.33 -32.87
N ASN A 24 23.79 -59.98 -33.64
CA ASN A 24 24.63 -61.04 -34.19
C ASN A 24 26.06 -60.58 -34.47
N THR A 25 26.95 -61.44 -34.04
CA THR A 25 28.41 -61.38 -34.07
C THR A 25 28.97 -61.35 -35.49
N SER A 26 29.95 -60.49 -35.74
CA SER A 26 31.34 -60.85 -36.14
C SER A 26 31.96 -59.85 -37.13
N ALA A 27 33.18 -59.46 -36.78
CA ALA A 27 34.27 -58.97 -37.63
C ALA A 27 34.05 -57.66 -38.41
N THR A 28 34.58 -56.55 -37.87
CA THR A 28 35.50 -55.62 -38.57
C THR A 28 35.93 -54.49 -37.62
N GLU A 29 36.79 -54.83 -36.65
CA GLU A 29 37.69 -53.85 -36.05
C GLU A 29 38.84 -53.60 -37.03
N ALA A 30 38.77 -52.48 -37.76
CA ALA A 30 39.94 -51.72 -38.21
C ALA A 30 39.46 -50.53 -39.06
N THR A 31 40.07 -49.37 -38.84
CA THR A 31 39.96 -48.12 -39.61
C THR A 31 38.84 -47.13 -39.24
N LYS A 32 38.93 -46.54 -38.04
CA LYS A 32 38.58 -45.13 -37.83
C LYS A 32 39.79 -44.43 -37.17
N PRO A 33 40.12 -43.18 -37.53
CA PRO A 33 41.18 -42.42 -36.85
C PRO A 33 40.80 -42.23 -35.38
N GLU A 34 41.77 -42.42 -34.47
CA GLU A 34 41.55 -42.17 -33.04
C GLU A 34 41.22 -40.69 -32.82
N LEU A 35 40.14 -40.44 -32.08
CA LEU A 35 39.69 -39.10 -31.71
C LEU A 35 40.76 -38.41 -30.84
N PRO A 36 40.97 -37.09 -30.97
CA PRO A 36 41.90 -36.35 -30.12
C PRO A 36 41.60 -36.59 -28.65
N PRO A 37 42.61 -36.63 -27.76
CA PRO A 37 42.44 -37.01 -26.35
C PRO A 37 41.37 -36.19 -25.59
N ALA A 38 41.09 -34.96 -26.01
CA ALA A 38 40.00 -34.14 -25.47
C ALA A 38 38.59 -34.67 -25.80
N HIS A 39 38.41 -35.32 -26.96
CA HIS A 39 37.15 -35.93 -27.39
C HIS A 39 36.97 -37.37 -26.91
N ALA A 40 38.02 -37.99 -26.38
CA ALA A 40 37.94 -39.31 -25.74
C ALA A 40 37.16 -39.26 -24.41
N ILE A 41 37.12 -38.11 -23.73
CA ILE A 41 36.42 -37.91 -22.45
C ILE A 41 34.89 -37.96 -22.62
N ALA A 42 34.38 -37.61 -23.80
CA ALA A 42 32.95 -37.69 -24.16
C ALA A 42 32.60 -38.99 -24.93
N SER A 43 33.57 -39.86 -25.20
CA SER A 43 33.35 -41.10 -25.96
C SER A 43 32.57 -42.11 -25.12
N GLY A 44 31.27 -42.22 -25.39
CA GLY A 44 30.36 -43.16 -24.74
C GLY A 44 29.31 -42.52 -23.83
N LYS A 45 29.30 -41.19 -23.69
CA LYS A 45 28.25 -40.44 -22.99
C LYS A 45 27.16 -40.01 -23.97
N THR A 46 25.91 -40.01 -23.51
CA THR A 46 24.78 -39.45 -24.27
C THR A 46 24.88 -37.92 -24.32
N VAL A 47 24.18 -37.30 -25.28
CA VAL A 47 24.20 -35.83 -25.43
C VAL A 47 23.75 -35.12 -24.16
N ASP A 48 22.80 -35.71 -23.44
CA ASP A 48 22.27 -35.17 -22.19
C ASP A 48 23.31 -35.23 -21.06
N GLU A 49 24.07 -36.33 -20.95
CA GLU A 49 25.17 -36.46 -19.96
C GLU A 49 26.33 -35.51 -20.24
N VAL A 50 26.66 -35.27 -21.52
CA VAL A 50 27.68 -34.28 -21.92
C VAL A 50 27.21 -32.86 -21.58
N TRP A 51 25.92 -32.57 -21.75
CA TRP A 51 25.33 -31.29 -21.41
C TRP A 51 25.30 -31.06 -19.89
N GLU A 52 24.97 -32.08 -19.10
CA GLU A 52 25.07 -32.02 -17.63
C GLU A 52 26.50 -31.78 -17.16
N ASP A 53 27.49 -32.47 -17.73
CA ASP A 53 28.89 -32.26 -17.38
C ASP A 53 29.42 -30.89 -17.83
N LEU A 54 28.91 -30.35 -18.95
CA LEU A 54 29.24 -29.01 -19.39
C LEU A 54 28.61 -27.95 -18.48
N ASN A 55 27.37 -28.16 -18.03
CA ASN A 55 26.70 -27.30 -17.06
C ASN A 55 27.38 -27.27 -15.68
N LYS A 56 28.16 -28.30 -15.33
CA LYS A 56 29.03 -28.28 -14.14
C LYS A 56 30.24 -27.37 -14.31
N SER A 57 30.63 -27.01 -15.52
CA SER A 57 31.75 -26.08 -15.72
C SER A 57 31.28 -24.63 -15.51
N PRO A 58 31.98 -23.81 -14.71
CA PRO A 58 31.60 -22.41 -14.45
C PRO A 58 31.48 -21.54 -15.71
N LEU A 59 32.12 -21.96 -16.82
CA LEU A 59 32.09 -21.25 -18.11
C LEU A 59 30.77 -21.45 -18.88
N PHE A 60 30.01 -22.52 -18.59
CA PHE A 60 28.81 -22.91 -19.33
C PHE A 60 27.58 -23.10 -18.45
N MET A 61 27.74 -22.99 -17.13
CA MET A 61 26.67 -23.11 -16.17
C MET A 61 25.60 -22.02 -16.38
N THR A 62 24.35 -22.45 -16.56
CA THR A 62 23.20 -21.54 -16.75
C THR A 62 22.59 -21.08 -15.44
N ASP A 63 22.73 -21.87 -14.37
CA ASP A 63 22.10 -21.64 -13.07
C ASP A 63 23.07 -21.94 -11.91
N LEU A 64 23.14 -21.02 -10.94
CA LEU A 64 23.94 -21.18 -9.71
C LEU A 64 23.15 -22.00 -8.69
N ASP A 65 23.16 -23.33 -8.80
CA ASP A 65 22.51 -24.19 -7.81
C ASP A 65 23.30 -24.19 -6.49
N ALA A 66 22.69 -23.62 -5.44
CA ALA A 66 23.33 -23.33 -4.16
C ALA A 66 23.68 -24.55 -3.28
N ASN A 67 23.40 -25.78 -3.73
CA ASN A 67 23.56 -27.01 -2.96
C ASN A 67 24.73 -27.90 -3.42
N GLU A 68 25.38 -27.59 -4.54
CA GLU A 68 26.59 -28.29 -4.99
C GLU A 68 27.82 -27.39 -4.80
N GLU A 69 28.69 -27.76 -3.86
CA GLU A 69 30.00 -27.13 -3.70
C GLU A 69 30.88 -27.51 -4.91
N ASN A 70 30.81 -26.72 -5.97
CA ASN A 70 31.64 -26.89 -7.15
C ASN A 70 33.04 -26.33 -6.89
N GLU A 71 34.05 -27.21 -6.86
CA GLU A 71 35.46 -26.85 -6.62
C GLU A 71 35.99 -25.81 -7.62
N ASP A 72 35.50 -25.82 -8.87
CA ASP A 72 35.93 -24.85 -9.89
C ASP A 72 35.34 -23.46 -9.63
N ILE A 73 34.11 -23.38 -9.11
CA ILE A 73 33.50 -22.12 -8.65
C ILE A 73 34.25 -21.61 -7.42
N ALA A 74 34.61 -22.50 -6.49
CA ALA A 74 35.41 -22.14 -5.32
C ALA A 74 36.81 -21.63 -5.70
N ALA A 75 37.46 -22.24 -6.70
CA ALA A 75 38.75 -21.81 -7.24
C ALA A 75 38.65 -20.44 -7.94
N LEU A 76 37.60 -20.19 -8.73
CA LEU A 76 37.35 -18.89 -9.35
C LEU A 76 36.99 -17.80 -8.32
N GLN A 77 36.24 -18.16 -7.28
CA GLN A 77 35.98 -17.26 -6.15
C GLN A 77 37.27 -16.94 -5.40
N ALA A 78 38.14 -17.92 -5.17
CA ALA A 78 39.44 -17.70 -4.55
C ALA A 78 40.30 -16.72 -5.38
N LEU A 79 40.36 -16.91 -6.71
CA LEU A 79 40.99 -15.97 -7.65
C LEU A 79 40.41 -14.55 -7.55
N ALA A 80 39.09 -14.41 -7.42
CA ALA A 80 38.43 -13.11 -7.28
C ALA A 80 38.70 -12.41 -5.94
N TYR A 81 39.32 -13.09 -4.97
CA TYR A 81 39.73 -12.54 -3.67
C TYR A 81 41.25 -12.68 -3.43
N GLU A 82 42.05 -12.89 -4.48
CA GLU A 82 43.52 -12.90 -4.41
C GLU A 82 44.06 -11.49 -4.15
N GLY A 83 44.26 -11.15 -2.87
CA GLY A 83 44.92 -9.92 -2.47
C GLY A 83 44.74 -9.59 -1.00
N THR A 84 45.50 -8.61 -0.51
CA THR A 84 45.29 -8.08 0.84
C THR A 84 43.86 -7.52 0.97
N PRO A 85 43.28 -7.47 2.20
CA PRO A 85 41.95 -6.90 2.40
C PRO A 85 41.78 -5.50 1.82
N LEU A 86 42.87 -4.70 1.85
CA LEU A 86 42.91 -3.36 1.27
C LEU A 86 42.81 -3.39 -0.26
N GLU A 87 43.61 -4.23 -0.94
CA GLU A 87 43.60 -4.37 -2.40
C GLU A 87 42.24 -4.86 -2.89
N ASN A 88 41.71 -5.91 -2.28
CA ASN A 88 40.37 -6.42 -2.59
C ASN A 88 39.31 -5.32 -2.42
N GLY A 89 39.37 -4.55 -1.33
CA GLY A 89 38.48 -3.42 -1.09
C GLY A 89 38.59 -2.32 -2.15
N GLN A 90 39.80 -2.05 -2.66
CA GLN A 90 40.04 -1.07 -3.72
C GLN A 90 39.56 -1.57 -5.08
N GLU A 91 39.81 -2.83 -5.43
CA GLU A 91 39.34 -3.43 -6.68
C GLU A 91 37.80 -3.43 -6.76
N PHE A 92 37.13 -3.85 -5.68
CA PHE A 92 35.66 -3.80 -5.60
C PHE A 92 35.12 -2.37 -5.68
N LYS A 93 35.84 -1.39 -5.12
CA LYS A 93 35.50 0.03 -5.25
C LYS A 93 35.62 0.49 -6.70
N GLU A 94 36.67 0.10 -7.41
CA GLU A 94 36.90 0.49 -8.80
C GLU A 94 35.86 -0.14 -9.74
N ARG A 95 35.64 -1.45 -9.64
CA ARG A 95 34.55 -2.14 -10.37
C ARG A 95 33.19 -1.48 -10.08
N GLY A 96 32.88 -1.24 -8.81
CA GLY A 96 31.64 -0.55 -8.42
C GLY A 96 31.53 0.85 -9.03
N ASN A 97 32.63 1.60 -9.12
CA ASN A 97 32.65 2.93 -9.75
C ASN A 97 32.40 2.85 -11.28
N GLU A 98 32.89 1.82 -11.95
CA GLU A 98 32.62 1.58 -13.37
C GLU A 98 31.13 1.31 -13.61
N TYR A 99 30.54 0.37 -12.87
CA TYR A 99 29.10 0.10 -12.96
C TYR A 99 28.25 1.33 -12.57
N PHE A 100 28.71 2.13 -11.61
CA PHE A 100 28.06 3.38 -11.24
C PHE A 100 28.06 4.39 -12.41
N LYS A 101 29.18 4.51 -13.15
CA LYS A 101 29.25 5.36 -14.36
C LYS A 101 28.34 4.85 -15.47
N LEU A 102 28.19 3.52 -15.60
CA LEU A 102 27.25 2.88 -16.51
C LEU A 102 25.79 3.00 -16.07
N LYS A 103 25.51 3.65 -14.93
CA LYS A 103 24.18 3.77 -14.30
C LYS A 103 23.54 2.43 -13.90
N SER A 104 24.31 1.33 -13.89
CA SER A 104 23.86 0.06 -13.31
C SER A 104 24.04 0.10 -11.79
N TYR A 105 23.08 0.75 -11.11
CA TYR A 105 23.16 0.97 -9.66
C TYR A 105 22.91 -0.31 -8.84
N ALA A 106 22.22 -1.31 -9.41
CA ALA A 106 21.99 -2.59 -8.76
C ALA A 106 23.32 -3.36 -8.64
N ASP A 107 24.01 -3.56 -9.76
CA ASP A 107 25.30 -4.26 -9.80
C ASP A 107 26.36 -3.48 -9.02
N ALA A 108 26.42 -2.16 -9.19
CA ALA A 108 27.36 -1.31 -8.45
C ALA A 108 27.20 -1.47 -6.93
N LYS A 109 25.96 -1.53 -6.43
CA LYS A 109 25.66 -1.76 -5.01
C LYS A 109 26.21 -3.10 -4.53
N GLU A 110 26.13 -4.15 -5.35
CA GLU A 110 26.66 -5.48 -4.99
C GLU A 110 28.18 -5.48 -4.87
N PHE A 111 28.89 -4.90 -5.85
CA PHE A 111 30.36 -4.78 -5.78
C PHE A 111 30.81 -3.96 -4.57
N TYR A 112 30.17 -2.82 -4.30
CA TYR A 112 30.45 -2.07 -3.06
C TYR A 112 30.12 -2.89 -1.81
N GLY A 113 29.05 -3.68 -1.84
CA GLY A 113 28.66 -4.59 -0.76
C GLY A 113 29.73 -5.63 -0.45
N LYS A 114 30.33 -6.24 -1.48
CA LYS A 114 31.42 -7.22 -1.34
C LYS A 114 32.66 -6.58 -0.69
N GLY A 115 33.08 -5.41 -1.17
CA GLY A 115 34.21 -4.68 -0.56
C GLY A 115 33.96 -4.29 0.90
N ILE A 116 32.72 -3.87 1.23
CA ILE A 116 32.32 -3.57 2.61
C ILE A 116 32.35 -4.82 3.49
N ALA A 117 31.92 -5.98 2.99
CA ALA A 117 31.91 -7.22 3.78
C ALA A 117 33.32 -7.61 4.25
N ILE A 118 34.32 -7.46 3.38
CA ILE A 118 35.73 -7.73 3.68
C ILE A 118 36.23 -6.72 4.72
N LEU A 119 36.22 -5.43 4.38
CA LEU A 119 36.84 -4.39 5.21
C LEU A 119 36.10 -4.16 6.53
N ALA A 120 34.77 -4.23 6.55
CA ALA A 120 34.01 -4.16 7.80
C ALA A 120 34.17 -5.43 8.65
N GLY A 121 34.44 -6.58 8.03
CA GLY A 121 34.83 -7.81 8.72
C GLY A 121 36.13 -7.60 9.50
N GLU A 122 37.14 -7.02 8.86
CA GLU A 122 38.42 -6.69 9.50
C GLU A 122 38.26 -5.65 10.61
N GLU A 123 37.49 -4.57 10.40
CA GLU A 123 37.18 -3.61 11.48
C GLU A 123 36.49 -4.27 12.69
N ARG A 124 35.59 -5.23 12.46
CA ARG A 124 34.92 -5.96 13.55
C ARG A 124 35.88 -6.85 14.33
N LYS A 125 36.85 -7.50 13.66
CA LYS A 125 37.90 -8.28 14.34
C LYS A 125 38.73 -7.36 15.24
N ARG A 126 39.16 -6.19 14.73
CA ARG A 126 39.88 -5.19 15.52
C ARG A 126 39.07 -4.69 16.71
N ALA A 127 37.77 -4.46 16.52
CA ALA A 127 36.87 -4.04 17.61
C ALA A 127 36.72 -5.10 18.73
N ARG A 128 36.94 -6.39 18.43
CA ARG A 128 36.97 -7.48 19.42
C ARG A 128 38.35 -7.67 20.09
N GLY A 129 39.34 -6.87 19.72
CA GLY A 129 40.71 -6.99 20.22
C GLY A 129 41.58 -8.01 19.49
N GLU A 130 41.13 -8.53 18.35
CA GLU A 130 41.93 -9.41 17.49
C GLU A 130 42.90 -8.57 16.64
N GLN A 131 44.15 -9.03 16.51
CA GLN A 131 45.11 -8.43 15.57
C GLN A 131 44.80 -8.89 14.15
N THR A 132 44.49 -7.94 13.26
CA THR A 132 44.32 -8.26 11.84
C THR A 132 45.68 -8.48 11.21
N LYS A 133 45.73 -9.49 10.34
CA LYS A 133 46.97 -9.93 9.70
C LYS A 133 46.79 -9.94 8.19
N ASN A 134 47.84 -9.55 7.50
CA ASN A 134 47.97 -9.62 6.05
C ASN A 134 47.99 -11.11 5.63
N GLN A 135 47.85 -11.38 4.33
CA GLN A 135 47.90 -12.77 3.80
C GLN A 135 49.19 -13.52 4.16
N GLU A 136 50.29 -12.79 4.40
CA GLU A 136 51.59 -13.33 4.81
C GLU A 136 51.74 -13.54 6.33
N GLY A 137 50.69 -13.31 7.12
CA GLY A 137 50.69 -13.47 8.58
C GLY A 137 51.38 -12.34 9.36
N VAL A 138 51.81 -11.29 8.67
CA VAL A 138 52.27 -10.01 9.24
C VAL A 138 51.08 -9.31 9.90
N ILE A 139 51.32 -8.51 10.95
CA ILE A 139 50.27 -7.72 11.61
C ILE A 139 50.09 -6.43 10.81
N ASP A 140 48.83 -6.06 10.52
CA ASP A 140 48.53 -4.82 9.81
C ASP A 140 49.11 -3.62 10.57
N THR A 141 49.84 -2.77 9.84
CA THR A 141 50.35 -1.50 10.38
C THR A 141 49.22 -0.49 10.57
N GLU A 142 49.41 0.49 11.46
CA GLU A 142 48.40 1.55 11.70
C GLU A 142 48.08 2.34 10.42
N GLU A 143 49.07 2.53 9.53
CA GLU A 143 48.88 3.19 8.23
C GLU A 143 48.00 2.36 7.28
N GLU A 144 48.15 1.04 7.26
CA GLU A 144 47.29 0.15 6.48
C GLU A 144 45.86 0.14 7.02
N ILE A 145 45.72 0.10 8.35
CA ILE A 145 44.43 0.21 9.04
C ILE A 145 43.71 1.51 8.65
N GLN A 146 44.44 2.64 8.64
CA GLN A 146 43.87 3.93 8.24
C GLN A 146 43.43 3.92 6.77
N LYS A 147 44.24 3.38 5.85
CA LYS A 147 43.87 3.23 4.42
C LYS A 147 42.68 2.31 4.22
N GLN A 148 42.57 1.25 5.02
CA GLN A 148 41.40 0.35 5.01
C GLN A 148 40.14 1.10 5.46
N ARG A 149 40.22 1.92 6.52
CA ARG A 149 39.10 2.76 6.98
C ARG A 149 38.66 3.79 5.95
N GLU A 150 39.59 4.47 5.31
CA GLU A 150 39.32 5.44 4.24
C GLU A 150 38.65 4.78 3.03
N THR A 151 39.12 3.59 2.66
CA THR A 151 38.52 2.80 1.58
C THR A 151 37.10 2.34 1.96
N LEU A 152 36.92 1.88 3.20
CA LEU A 152 35.61 1.48 3.74
C LEU A 152 34.62 2.66 3.81
N GLU A 153 35.07 3.83 4.22
CA GLU A 153 34.28 5.08 4.20
C GLU A 153 33.80 5.38 2.78
N ALA A 154 34.71 5.37 1.79
CA ALA A 154 34.37 5.63 0.40
C ALA A 154 33.36 4.61 -0.15
N LEU A 155 33.49 3.32 0.19
CA LEU A 155 32.57 2.28 -0.20
C LEU A 155 31.16 2.49 0.38
N TYR A 156 31.03 2.81 1.67
CA TYR A 156 29.73 3.12 2.28
C TYR A 156 29.06 4.32 1.61
N VAL A 157 29.84 5.37 1.37
CA VAL A 157 29.38 6.62 0.75
C VAL A 157 28.90 6.35 -0.69
N ASN A 158 29.63 5.56 -1.47
CA ASN A 158 29.27 5.20 -2.84
C ASN A 158 28.07 4.24 -2.90
N ARG A 159 27.98 3.26 -1.99
CA ARG A 159 26.80 2.40 -1.87
C ARG A 159 25.56 3.20 -1.48
N ALA A 160 25.69 4.16 -0.56
CA ALA A 160 24.61 5.08 -0.22
C ALA A 160 24.14 5.90 -1.43
N ALA A 161 25.04 6.30 -2.33
CA ALA A 161 24.67 6.97 -3.58
C ALA A 161 23.83 6.07 -4.49
N CYS A 162 24.21 4.78 -4.61
CA CYS A 162 23.42 3.78 -5.35
C CYS A 162 22.04 3.61 -4.73
N HIS A 163 21.96 3.49 -3.40
CA HIS A 163 20.70 3.39 -2.68
C HIS A 163 19.79 4.60 -2.90
N LEU A 164 20.36 5.80 -2.93
CA LEU A 164 19.60 7.02 -3.23
C LEU A 164 19.05 7.01 -4.66
N ALA A 165 19.84 6.56 -5.64
CA ALA A 165 19.43 6.43 -7.04
C ALA A 165 18.32 5.39 -7.24
N VAL A 166 18.40 4.26 -6.53
CA VAL A 166 17.39 3.17 -6.56
C VAL A 166 16.17 3.47 -5.66
N LYS A 167 16.13 4.64 -5.00
CA LYS A 167 15.07 5.03 -4.05
C LYS A 167 14.94 4.12 -2.82
N ASN A 168 16.02 3.41 -2.48
CA ASN A 168 16.15 2.62 -1.26
C ASN A 168 16.63 3.52 -0.11
N TYR A 169 15.75 4.43 0.33
CA TYR A 169 16.12 5.50 1.25
C TYR A 169 16.62 4.97 2.60
N ARG A 170 15.99 3.93 3.15
CA ARG A 170 16.38 3.38 4.46
C ARG A 170 17.82 2.89 4.51
N SER A 171 18.21 2.10 3.52
CA SER A 171 19.58 1.63 3.40
C SER A 171 20.55 2.79 3.13
N CYS A 172 20.12 3.81 2.39
CA CYS A 172 20.95 4.99 2.11
C CYS A 172 21.40 5.71 3.39
N TRP A 173 20.47 6.07 4.29
CA TRP A 173 20.87 6.80 5.51
C TRP A 173 21.58 5.90 6.52
N LEU A 174 21.34 4.57 6.52
CA LEU A 174 22.10 3.63 7.34
C LEU A 174 23.56 3.53 6.88
N ASP A 175 23.80 3.48 5.58
CA ASP A 175 25.15 3.50 5.01
C ASP A 175 25.85 4.84 5.25
N CYS A 176 25.12 5.96 5.14
CA CYS A 176 25.66 7.26 5.52
C CYS A 176 26.02 7.32 7.01
N ALA A 177 25.18 6.76 7.89
CA ALA A 177 25.48 6.69 9.32
C ALA A 177 26.72 5.83 9.61
N ALA A 178 26.91 4.71 8.89
CA ALA A 178 28.12 3.90 9.00
C ALA A 178 29.36 4.68 8.54
N ALA A 179 29.28 5.39 7.42
CA ALA A 179 30.36 6.26 6.95
C ALA A 179 30.70 7.37 7.95
N LEU A 180 29.69 8.01 8.57
CA LEU A 180 29.89 9.07 9.55
C LEU A 180 30.50 8.58 10.87
N ARG A 181 30.37 7.29 11.21
CA ARG A 181 31.09 6.68 12.35
C ARG A 181 32.59 6.55 12.08
N LEU A 182 32.97 6.35 10.81
CA LEU A 182 34.38 6.29 10.39
C LEU A 182 34.96 7.70 10.24
N ASN A 183 34.23 8.56 9.53
CA ASN A 183 34.61 9.94 9.28
C ASN A 183 33.43 10.91 9.53
N PRO A 184 33.36 11.52 10.72
CA PRO A 184 32.29 12.45 11.07
C PRO A 184 32.26 13.73 10.22
N ARG A 185 33.33 14.01 9.45
CA ARG A 185 33.46 15.21 8.61
C ARG A 185 33.04 15.00 7.16
N ASN A 186 32.48 13.83 6.81
CA ASN A 186 32.09 13.56 5.43
C ASN A 186 30.78 14.29 5.03
N ILE A 187 30.92 15.41 4.33
CA ILE A 187 29.82 16.24 3.83
C ILE A 187 28.89 15.49 2.86
N LYS A 188 29.44 14.58 2.02
CA LYS A 188 28.65 13.81 1.04
C LYS A 188 27.67 12.85 1.74
N ALA A 189 28.07 12.29 2.89
CA ALA A 189 27.22 11.42 3.70
C ALA A 189 26.05 12.22 4.32
N TYR A 190 26.30 13.42 4.87
CA TYR A 190 25.23 14.30 5.36
C TYR A 190 24.24 14.66 4.25
N PHE A 191 24.74 15.08 3.08
CA PHE A 191 23.90 15.45 1.94
C PHE A 191 23.00 14.31 1.47
N ARG A 192 23.55 13.11 1.30
CA ARG A 192 22.79 11.94 0.83
C ARG A 192 21.77 11.48 1.87
N SER A 193 22.15 11.49 3.15
CA SER A 193 21.24 11.16 4.26
C SER A 193 20.09 12.16 4.35
N ALA A 194 20.35 13.47 4.27
CA ALA A 194 19.31 14.50 4.31
C ALA A 194 18.33 14.35 3.14
N ARG A 195 18.83 14.10 1.91
CA ARG A 195 17.96 13.84 0.74
C ARG A 195 17.13 12.57 0.90
N ALA A 196 17.70 11.50 1.45
CA ALA A 196 16.97 10.26 1.68
C ALA A 196 15.86 10.42 2.72
N LEU A 197 16.11 11.16 3.80
CA LEU A 197 15.13 11.44 4.86
C LEU A 197 14.01 12.37 4.38
N LEU A 198 14.36 13.40 3.59
CA LEU A 198 13.40 14.29 2.95
C LEU A 198 12.44 13.52 2.02
N ALA A 199 12.96 12.55 1.25
CA ALA A 199 12.14 11.74 0.35
C ALA A 199 11.12 10.83 1.07
N VAL A 200 11.31 10.56 2.36
CA VAL A 200 10.40 9.76 3.21
C VAL A 200 9.57 10.67 4.13
N ASP A 201 9.56 11.99 3.91
CA ASP A 201 8.87 12.98 4.74
C ASP A 201 9.29 12.96 6.23
N ARG A 202 10.49 12.43 6.55
CA ARG A 202 11.09 12.52 7.90
C ARG A 202 11.79 13.87 8.07
N ILE A 203 10.99 14.93 8.05
CA ILE A 203 11.46 16.32 7.96
C ILE A 203 12.37 16.72 9.12
N GLN A 204 11.99 16.40 10.36
CA GLN A 204 12.78 16.78 11.55
C GLN A 204 14.19 16.18 11.51
N GLU A 205 14.30 14.90 11.17
CA GLU A 205 15.60 14.23 11.09
C GLU A 205 16.40 14.69 9.87
N ALA A 206 15.74 15.02 8.76
CA ALA A 206 16.39 15.60 7.60
C ALA A 206 17.01 16.96 7.95
N ASP A 207 16.28 17.79 8.69
CA ASP A 207 16.74 19.10 9.18
C ASP A 207 17.95 18.96 10.11
N ASP A 208 17.88 18.05 11.10
CA ASP A 208 18.98 17.77 12.02
C ASP A 208 20.26 17.33 11.29
N VAL A 209 20.13 16.43 10.31
CA VAL A 209 21.26 15.95 9.50
C VAL A 209 21.83 17.08 8.65
N CYS A 210 20.97 17.90 8.04
CA CYS A 210 21.38 19.02 7.22
C CYS A 210 22.10 20.10 8.04
N ALA A 211 21.58 20.45 9.21
CA ALA A 211 22.18 21.39 10.15
C ALA A 211 23.56 20.93 10.61
N ARG A 212 23.73 19.64 10.94
CA ARG A 212 25.06 19.07 11.25
C ARG A 212 26.01 19.16 10.07
N GLY A 213 25.55 18.89 8.85
CA GLY A 213 26.36 19.04 7.64
C GLY A 213 26.80 20.49 7.40
N LEU A 214 25.89 21.45 7.56
CA LEU A 214 26.16 22.88 7.39
C LEU A 214 27.09 23.43 8.48
N SER A 215 27.07 22.87 9.69
CA SER A 215 28.03 23.25 10.74
C SER A 215 29.49 22.90 10.40
N LEU A 216 29.71 21.97 9.46
CA LEU A 216 31.04 21.59 8.98
C LEU A 216 31.48 22.41 7.76
N ASP A 217 30.53 22.71 6.87
CA ASP A 217 30.75 23.52 5.66
C ASP A 217 29.51 24.38 5.39
N GLU A 218 29.50 25.58 5.98
CA GLU A 218 28.40 26.55 5.88
C GLU A 218 28.19 27.01 4.43
N ASN A 219 29.24 26.98 3.62
CA ASN A 219 29.23 27.47 2.24
C ASN A 219 28.83 26.37 1.24
N ASN A 220 28.48 25.17 1.68
CA ASN A 220 28.11 24.10 0.77
C ASN A 220 26.79 24.39 0.04
N ALA A 221 26.85 24.62 -1.28
CA ALA A 221 25.67 24.92 -2.09
C ALA A 221 24.66 23.75 -2.13
N SER A 222 25.15 22.50 -2.13
CA SER A 222 24.29 21.31 -2.22
C SER A 222 23.49 21.09 -0.94
N LEU A 223 24.09 21.30 0.24
CA LEU A 223 23.36 21.20 1.50
C LEU A 223 22.37 22.34 1.71
N ARG A 224 22.73 23.58 1.33
CA ARG A 224 21.81 24.72 1.40
C ARG A 224 20.56 24.50 0.54
N ALA A 225 20.71 23.98 -0.68
CA ALA A 225 19.57 23.62 -1.51
C ALA A 225 18.66 22.57 -0.85
N VAL A 226 19.23 21.57 -0.18
CA VAL A 226 18.45 20.55 0.55
C VAL A 226 17.75 21.17 1.77
N ALA A 227 18.39 22.10 2.49
CA ALA A 227 17.76 22.82 3.58
C ALA A 227 16.55 23.64 3.10
N ASP A 228 16.66 24.34 1.97
CA ASP A 228 15.56 25.07 1.36
C ASP A 228 14.39 24.14 0.98
N ASP A 229 14.69 22.98 0.40
CA ASP A 229 13.69 21.96 0.08
C ASP A 229 13.00 21.40 1.34
N ILE A 230 13.76 21.16 2.42
CA ILE A 230 13.23 20.73 3.72
C ILE A 230 12.27 21.78 4.28
N ILE A 231 12.66 23.06 4.29
CA ILE A 231 11.84 24.17 4.79
C ILE A 231 10.56 24.30 3.98
N LYS A 232 10.65 24.20 2.64
CA LYS A 232 9.47 24.24 1.76
C LYS A 232 8.53 23.08 2.08
N ARG A 233 9.06 21.87 2.19
CA ARG A 233 8.26 20.67 2.47
C ARG A 233 7.62 20.71 3.86
N ALA A 234 8.33 21.20 4.87
CA ALA A 234 7.81 21.41 6.22
C ALA A 234 6.59 22.32 6.21
N LYS A 235 6.68 23.47 5.52
CA LYS A 235 5.57 24.42 5.37
C LYS A 235 4.35 23.80 4.69
N GLU A 236 4.55 22.99 3.65
CA GLU A 236 3.46 22.27 2.98
C GLU A 236 2.75 21.28 3.90
N ILE A 237 3.51 20.51 4.69
CA ILE A 237 2.97 19.52 5.63
C ILE A 237 2.21 20.22 6.76
N ASP A 238 2.76 21.29 7.32
CA ASP A 238 2.12 22.07 8.38
C ASP A 238 0.85 22.76 7.89
N ALA A 239 0.86 23.31 6.67
CA ALA A 239 -0.32 23.91 6.05
C ALA A 239 -1.43 22.87 5.83
N ARG A 240 -1.07 21.67 5.35
CA ARG A 240 -2.03 20.55 5.19
C ARG A 240 -2.61 20.13 6.55
N ARG A 241 -1.75 19.93 7.55
CA ARG A 241 -2.17 19.57 8.91
C ARG A 241 -3.11 20.61 9.52
N LYS A 242 -2.82 21.90 9.34
CA LYS A 242 -3.68 23.00 9.82
C LYS A 242 -5.06 22.96 9.13
N ARG A 243 -5.09 22.78 7.80
CA ARG A 243 -6.33 22.68 7.03
C ARG A 243 -7.19 21.49 7.46
N ASP A 244 -6.57 20.34 7.67
CA ASP A 244 -7.26 19.13 8.11
C ASP A 244 -7.82 19.29 9.53
N ALA A 245 -7.04 19.88 10.44
CA ALA A 245 -7.48 20.17 11.80
C ALA A 245 -8.62 21.21 11.85
N GLU A 246 -8.59 22.24 11.00
CA GLU A 246 -9.66 23.23 10.89
C GLU A 246 -10.97 22.60 10.39
N ARG A 247 -10.90 21.70 9.38
CA ARG A 247 -12.06 20.95 8.90
C ARG A 247 -12.65 20.06 9.98
N GLU A 248 -11.81 19.27 10.66
CA GLU A 248 -12.25 18.38 11.74
C GLU A 248 -12.85 19.16 12.91
N ALA A 249 -12.26 20.30 13.28
CA ALA A 249 -12.80 21.18 14.32
C ALA A 249 -14.17 21.75 13.92
N LYS A 250 -14.35 22.12 12.64
CA LYS A 250 -15.63 22.62 12.11
C LYS A 250 -16.70 21.54 12.12
N GLU A 251 -16.38 20.32 11.69
CA GLU A 251 -17.29 19.17 11.72
C GLU A 251 -17.72 18.82 13.16
N LYS A 252 -16.76 18.75 14.09
CA LYS A 252 -17.06 18.53 15.53
C LYS A 252 -17.96 19.63 16.10
N ARG A 253 -17.68 20.90 15.76
CA ARG A 253 -18.51 22.04 16.19
C ARG A 253 -19.94 21.91 15.67
N ARG A 254 -20.11 21.59 14.40
CA ARG A 254 -21.44 21.39 13.77
C ARG A 254 -22.20 20.22 14.39
N ALA A 255 -21.56 19.08 14.61
CA ALA A 255 -22.18 17.94 15.27
C ALA A 255 -22.65 18.27 16.71
N LEU A 256 -21.86 19.04 17.45
CA LEU A 256 -22.25 19.53 18.78
C LEU A 256 -23.44 20.48 18.73
N LEU A 257 -23.50 21.38 17.74
CA LEU A 257 -24.64 22.27 17.52
C LEU A 257 -25.91 21.49 17.22
N ILE A 258 -25.85 20.51 16.31
CA ILE A 258 -27.00 19.64 15.99
C ILE A 258 -27.48 18.91 17.25
N LYS A 259 -26.57 18.31 18.02
CA LYS A 259 -26.90 17.63 19.27
C LYS A 259 -27.52 18.57 20.31
N ALA A 260 -27.05 19.80 20.41
CA ALA A 260 -27.63 20.81 21.30
C ALA A 260 -29.04 21.23 20.82
N ALA A 261 -29.22 21.43 19.51
CA ALA A 261 -30.49 21.78 18.89
C ALA A 261 -31.55 20.69 19.09
N LEU A 262 -31.20 19.42 18.91
CA LEU A 262 -32.07 18.26 19.14
C LEU A 262 -32.53 18.19 20.60
N ARG A 263 -31.61 18.39 21.55
CA ARG A 263 -31.91 18.41 22.98
C ARG A 263 -32.84 19.57 23.37
N ALA A 264 -32.58 20.77 22.85
CA ALA A 264 -33.40 21.95 23.11
C ALA A 264 -34.85 21.78 22.64
N ARG A 265 -35.06 20.97 21.59
CA ARG A 265 -36.38 20.69 20.99
C ARG A 265 -37.03 19.41 21.51
N ASN A 266 -36.42 18.75 22.49
CA ASN A 266 -36.90 17.50 23.09
C ASN A 266 -37.14 16.37 22.07
N ILE A 267 -36.21 16.24 21.11
CA ILE A 267 -36.28 15.21 20.04
C ILE A 267 -35.36 14.04 20.43
N PRO A 268 -35.91 12.86 20.76
CA PRO A 268 -35.10 11.69 21.04
C PRO A 268 -34.55 11.08 19.74
N THR A 269 -33.30 10.63 19.78
CA THR A 269 -32.61 9.99 18.66
C THR A 269 -32.12 8.60 19.06
N ARG A 270 -32.26 7.62 18.17
CA ARG A 270 -31.77 6.26 18.36
C ARG A 270 -30.90 5.84 17.17
N THR A 271 -29.80 5.16 17.44
CA THR A 271 -28.94 4.57 16.41
C THR A 271 -29.06 3.04 16.49
N THR A 272 -29.24 2.39 15.34
CA THR A 272 -29.31 0.94 15.20
C THR A 272 -27.94 0.35 14.85
N SER A 273 -27.81 -0.98 14.91
CA SER A 273 -26.57 -1.68 14.59
C SER A 273 -26.20 -1.64 13.10
N GLN A 274 -27.18 -1.39 12.23
CA GLN A 274 -27.01 -1.28 10.78
C GLN A 274 -27.78 -0.05 10.29
N PRO A 275 -27.21 1.16 10.42
CA PRO A 275 -27.83 2.36 9.87
C PRO A 275 -27.86 2.28 8.34
N PRO A 276 -28.92 2.82 7.70
CA PRO A 276 -28.99 2.90 6.25
C PRO A 276 -27.87 3.80 5.69
N GLU A 277 -27.32 3.41 4.53
CA GLU A 277 -26.38 4.27 3.80
C GLU A 277 -27.15 5.47 3.21
N MET A 278 -26.83 6.66 3.71
CA MET A 278 -27.58 7.88 3.45
C MET A 278 -26.77 8.92 2.65
N GLU A 279 -25.59 8.55 2.13
CA GLU A 279 -24.64 9.43 1.45
C GLU A 279 -24.43 10.76 2.22
N ASP A 280 -24.89 11.89 1.65
CA ASP A 280 -24.80 13.24 2.20
C ASP A 280 -26.08 13.67 2.96
N ALA A 281 -27.08 12.81 3.09
CA ALA A 281 -28.33 13.13 3.78
C ALA A 281 -28.21 12.81 5.27
N GLY A 282 -28.12 13.86 6.10
CA GLY A 282 -28.11 13.77 7.55
C GLY A 282 -28.90 14.91 8.17
N ILE A 283 -29.08 14.87 9.49
CA ILE A 283 -29.72 15.99 10.19
C ILE A 283 -28.83 17.23 10.04
N ALA A 284 -29.43 18.32 9.58
CA ALA A 284 -28.70 19.57 9.34
C ALA A 284 -29.44 20.77 9.94
N LEU A 285 -28.69 21.83 10.18
CA LEU A 285 -29.23 23.16 10.51
C LEU A 285 -29.30 23.97 9.21
N LEU A 286 -30.48 24.51 8.91
CA LEU A 286 -30.76 25.33 7.72
C LEU A 286 -31.36 26.69 8.13
N PRO A 287 -31.09 27.77 7.40
CA PRO A 287 -30.22 27.85 6.22
C PRO A 287 -28.72 27.84 6.57
N ASP A 288 -28.34 28.20 7.80
CA ASP A 288 -26.94 28.27 8.24
C ASP A 288 -26.60 27.07 9.17
N PRO A 289 -25.67 26.19 8.78
CA PRO A 289 -25.25 25.06 9.60
C PRO A 289 -24.44 25.43 10.85
N ASP A 290 -23.95 26.68 10.93
CA ASP A 290 -23.09 27.16 12.00
C ASP A 290 -23.82 28.09 13.00
N ASP A 291 -25.12 28.40 12.76
CA ASP A 291 -25.99 29.20 13.64
C ASP A 291 -26.95 28.29 14.45
N PRO A 292 -26.94 28.35 15.80
CA PRO A 292 -27.89 27.59 16.64
C PRO A 292 -29.37 28.01 16.50
N ARG A 293 -29.66 29.17 15.91
CA ARG A 293 -31.04 29.67 15.69
C ARG A 293 -31.68 29.10 14.43
N SER A 294 -30.88 28.50 13.55
CA SER A 294 -31.34 27.82 12.35
C SER A 294 -32.36 26.72 12.66
N THR A 295 -33.22 26.43 11.69
CA THR A 295 -34.19 25.34 11.77
C THR A 295 -33.48 24.01 11.58
N LEU A 296 -33.91 22.98 12.31
CA LEU A 296 -33.47 21.63 12.02
C LEU A 296 -34.20 21.12 10.78
N ALA A 297 -33.45 20.44 9.91
CA ALA A 297 -34.02 19.64 8.85
C ALA A 297 -33.63 18.19 9.00
N PHE A 298 -34.60 17.33 8.69
CA PHE A 298 -34.48 15.89 8.86
C PHE A 298 -34.64 15.22 7.49
N PRO A 299 -33.72 14.34 7.12
CA PRO A 299 -33.98 13.36 6.08
C PRO A 299 -35.23 12.55 6.44
N THR A 300 -36.18 12.46 5.51
CA THR A 300 -37.47 11.83 5.77
C THR A 300 -37.81 10.84 4.69
N VAL A 301 -38.15 9.60 5.08
CA VAL A 301 -38.67 8.57 4.19
C VAL A 301 -40.19 8.51 4.35
N LEU A 302 -40.90 8.74 3.25
CA LEU A 302 -42.33 8.47 3.14
C LEU A 302 -42.50 7.01 2.70
N LEU A 303 -43.20 6.21 3.50
CA LEU A 303 -43.44 4.80 3.25
C LEU A 303 -44.90 4.60 2.82
N TYR A 304 -45.12 3.89 1.72
CA TYR A 304 -46.43 3.51 1.18
C TYR A 304 -46.63 2.00 1.37
N PRO A 305 -46.93 1.54 2.60
CA PRO A 305 -46.82 0.12 2.96
C PRO A 305 -47.78 -0.80 2.21
N LEU A 306 -48.90 -0.27 1.69
CA LEU A 306 -49.86 -1.08 0.92
C LEU A 306 -49.35 -1.43 -0.50
N HIS A 307 -48.39 -0.67 -1.01
CA HIS A 307 -47.85 -0.83 -2.37
C HIS A 307 -46.35 -1.17 -2.34
N LEU A 308 -45.74 -1.21 -1.15
CA LEU A 308 -44.30 -1.46 -0.93
C LEU A 308 -43.40 -0.45 -1.65
N GLU A 309 -43.88 0.79 -1.77
CA GLU A 309 -43.16 1.90 -2.38
C GLU A 309 -42.69 2.89 -1.31
N SER A 310 -41.69 3.71 -1.65
CA SER A 310 -41.18 4.76 -0.76
C SER A 310 -40.65 5.96 -1.52
N ASP A 311 -40.82 7.15 -0.93
CA ASP A 311 -40.20 8.40 -1.40
C ASP A 311 -39.24 8.94 -0.35
N PHE A 312 -38.18 9.62 -0.80
CA PHE A 312 -37.15 10.20 0.07
C PHE A 312 -37.10 11.72 -0.06
N ILE A 313 -37.24 12.41 1.07
CA ILE A 313 -37.10 13.85 1.21
C ILE A 313 -35.75 14.12 1.89
N LYS A 314 -34.79 14.69 1.15
CA LYS A 314 -33.43 14.94 1.65
C LYS A 314 -33.39 15.86 2.86
N ALA A 315 -34.25 16.89 2.90
CA ALA A 315 -34.30 17.87 3.98
C ALA A 315 -35.76 18.32 4.23
N PHE A 316 -36.38 17.77 5.28
CA PHE A 316 -37.68 18.21 5.78
C PHE A 316 -37.44 19.15 6.97
N GLU A 317 -37.60 20.45 6.75
CA GLU A 317 -37.48 21.47 7.79
C GLU A 317 -38.55 21.34 8.88
N GLU A 318 -38.16 21.61 10.13
CA GLU A 318 -39.02 21.43 11.30
C GLU A 318 -40.27 22.34 11.30
N THR A 319 -40.23 23.45 10.57
CA THR A 319 -41.32 24.42 10.42
C THR A 319 -42.33 24.03 9.35
N HIS A 320 -41.95 23.19 8.39
CA HIS A 320 -42.84 22.74 7.32
C HIS A 320 -43.84 21.72 7.84
N SER A 321 -44.96 21.61 7.12
CA SER A 321 -45.98 20.60 7.34
C SER A 321 -45.86 19.49 6.31
N LEU A 322 -46.46 18.34 6.59
CA LEU A 322 -46.46 17.22 5.65
C LEU A 322 -47.25 17.53 4.38
N GLU A 323 -48.30 18.35 4.47
CA GLU A 323 -49.11 18.78 3.33
C GLU A 323 -48.28 19.53 2.28
N ASP A 324 -47.31 20.35 2.72
CA ASP A 324 -46.42 21.09 1.84
C ASP A 324 -45.61 20.13 0.96
N HIS A 325 -45.13 19.03 1.55
CA HIS A 325 -44.39 18.00 0.83
C HIS A 325 -45.27 17.11 -0.04
N LEU A 326 -46.44 16.69 0.46
CA LEU A 326 -47.37 15.87 -0.32
C LEU A 326 -47.94 16.59 -1.55
N SER A 327 -48.05 17.92 -1.52
CA SER A 327 -48.60 18.70 -2.62
C SER A 327 -47.80 18.63 -3.92
N TYR A 328 -46.47 18.46 -3.84
CA TYR A 328 -45.60 18.32 -5.02
C TYR A 328 -45.23 16.87 -5.32
N ILE A 329 -45.34 15.97 -4.33
CA ILE A 329 -45.10 14.53 -4.52
C ILE A 329 -46.28 13.88 -5.24
N PHE A 330 -47.51 14.30 -4.95
CA PHE A 330 -48.70 13.78 -5.62
C PHE A 330 -48.96 14.50 -6.95
N PRO A 331 -49.39 13.78 -8.00
CA PRO A 331 -49.79 12.36 -8.02
C PRO A 331 -48.60 11.38 -8.13
N LEU A 332 -48.75 10.21 -7.52
CA LEU A 332 -47.73 9.16 -7.56
C LEU A 332 -47.78 8.42 -8.91
N PRO A 333 -46.63 8.19 -9.59
CA PRO A 333 -46.62 7.54 -10.91
C PRO A 333 -47.20 6.12 -10.93
N TRP A 334 -47.09 5.40 -9.82
CA TRP A 334 -47.58 4.03 -9.66
C TRP A 334 -49.06 3.94 -9.22
N ASP A 335 -49.64 5.04 -8.72
CA ASP A 335 -51.02 5.09 -8.24
C ASP A 335 -52.00 5.33 -9.40
N LYS A 336 -52.25 4.26 -10.17
CA LYS A 336 -53.18 4.30 -11.33
C LYS A 336 -54.63 4.58 -10.93
N GLU A 337 -54.99 4.26 -9.70
CA GLU A 337 -56.36 4.42 -9.17
C GLU A 337 -56.60 5.82 -8.56
N GLY A 338 -55.53 6.60 -8.35
CA GLY A 338 -55.62 7.95 -7.78
C GLY A 338 -56.09 7.97 -6.33
N VAL A 339 -55.80 6.91 -5.58
CA VAL A 339 -56.24 6.73 -4.19
C VAL A 339 -55.44 7.65 -3.24
N TYR A 340 -54.18 7.93 -3.56
CA TYR A 340 -53.31 8.79 -2.76
C TYR A 340 -53.49 10.26 -3.16
N THR A 341 -54.47 10.89 -2.53
CA THR A 341 -54.70 12.33 -2.63
C THR A 341 -54.38 13.04 -1.32
N THR A 342 -54.05 14.33 -1.36
CA THR A 342 -53.74 15.13 -0.17
C THR A 342 -54.84 15.07 0.89
N ALA A 343 -56.11 14.99 0.47
CA ALA A 343 -57.26 14.82 1.37
C ALA A 343 -57.50 13.35 1.78
N GLY A 344 -57.29 12.40 0.86
CA GLY A 344 -57.61 10.97 1.01
C GLY A 344 -56.60 10.14 1.79
N VAL A 345 -55.43 10.70 2.15
CA VAL A 345 -54.41 9.98 2.93
C VAL A 345 -54.38 10.39 4.40
N GLU A 346 -53.99 9.44 5.25
CA GLU A 346 -53.62 9.63 6.64
C GLU A 346 -52.14 9.30 6.83
N ALA A 347 -51.48 10.07 7.70
CA ALA A 347 -50.06 9.91 7.98
C ALA A 347 -49.86 9.40 9.41
N PHE A 348 -48.95 8.44 9.58
CA PHE A 348 -48.62 7.85 10.86
C PHE A 348 -47.10 7.84 11.08
N VAL A 349 -46.68 8.06 12.32
CA VAL A 349 -45.28 7.95 12.75
C VAL A 349 -45.16 6.94 13.87
N GLU A 350 -44.02 6.26 13.93
CA GLU A 350 -43.74 5.29 15.00
C GLU A 350 -43.36 6.02 16.30
N THR A 351 -43.87 5.52 17.42
CA THR A 351 -43.55 6.04 18.75
C THR A 351 -42.47 5.19 19.41
N THR A 352 -41.76 5.74 20.40
CA THR A 352 -40.72 5.05 21.19
C THR A 352 -41.23 3.76 21.85
N GLN A 353 -42.51 3.67 22.18
CA GLN A 353 -43.14 2.48 22.75
C GLN A 353 -43.53 1.43 21.69
N GLY A 354 -43.27 1.68 20.39
CA GLY A 354 -43.65 0.82 19.28
C GLY A 354 -45.12 0.93 18.85
N GLY A 355 -45.83 1.96 19.32
CA GLY A 355 -47.16 2.32 18.83
C GLY A 355 -47.11 3.25 17.61
N LEU A 356 -48.26 3.51 17.01
CA LEU A 356 -48.41 4.49 15.91
C LEU A 356 -49.10 5.75 16.42
N LEU A 357 -48.53 6.91 16.12
CA LEU A 357 -49.11 8.23 16.35
C LEU A 357 -49.63 8.78 15.02
N LYS A 358 -50.91 9.17 14.99
CA LYS A 358 -51.50 9.85 13.83
C LYS A 358 -50.95 11.26 13.73
N MET A 359 -50.28 11.57 12.63
CA MET A 359 -49.73 12.88 12.33
C MET A 359 -50.75 13.72 11.55
N GLY A 360 -51.04 14.93 12.03
CA GLY A 360 -51.87 15.88 11.29
C GLY A 360 -51.11 16.45 10.10
N LYS A 361 -51.71 16.44 8.91
CA LYS A 361 -51.06 16.88 7.65
C LYS A 361 -50.60 18.35 7.68
N ARG A 362 -51.36 19.20 8.37
CA ARG A 362 -51.09 20.64 8.55
C ARG A 362 -50.24 20.98 9.77
N VAL A 363 -49.84 19.98 10.54
CA VAL A 363 -49.07 20.19 11.78
C VAL A 363 -47.59 20.26 11.41
N PRO A 364 -46.85 21.28 11.88
CA PRO A 364 -45.41 21.36 11.67
C PRO A 364 -44.68 20.14 12.23
N LEU A 365 -43.63 19.69 11.55
CA LEU A 365 -42.84 18.53 11.97
C LEU A 365 -42.31 18.66 13.40
N LEU A 366 -41.88 19.87 13.80
CA LEU A 366 -41.41 20.15 15.16
C LEU A 366 -42.44 19.80 16.23
N LYS A 367 -43.73 20.04 16.01
CA LYS A 367 -44.78 19.74 16.99
C LYS A 367 -44.99 18.23 17.16
N VAL A 368 -44.66 17.44 16.13
CA VAL A 368 -44.78 15.98 16.16
C VAL A 368 -43.57 15.37 16.87
N LEU A 369 -42.36 15.77 16.46
CA LEU A 369 -41.11 15.27 17.03
C LEU A 369 -40.88 15.78 18.46
N GLY A 370 -41.22 17.05 18.74
CA GLY A 370 -41.06 17.67 20.05
C GLY A 370 -42.00 17.15 21.15
N THR A 371 -42.94 16.26 20.81
CA THR A 371 -43.75 15.56 21.82
C THR A 371 -42.92 14.65 22.73
N GLY A 372 -41.69 14.30 22.33
CA GLY A 372 -40.83 13.34 23.02
C GLY A 372 -41.29 11.88 22.90
N LYS A 373 -42.42 11.64 22.21
CA LYS A 373 -42.98 10.30 21.99
C LYS A 373 -42.50 9.66 20.70
N VAL A 374 -42.04 10.45 19.75
CA VAL A 374 -41.57 10.03 18.43
C VAL A 374 -40.06 10.12 18.44
N GLU A 375 -39.38 9.04 18.06
CA GLU A 375 -37.92 9.01 17.95
C GLU A 375 -37.46 9.07 16.50
N VAL A 376 -36.37 9.79 16.27
CA VAL A 376 -35.66 9.79 15.00
C VAL A 376 -34.67 8.63 15.03
N VAL A 377 -34.80 7.70 14.11
CA VAL A 377 -34.00 6.47 14.06
C VAL A 377 -32.98 6.61 12.94
N ASP A 378 -31.71 6.43 13.26
CA ASP A 378 -30.59 6.56 12.32
C ASP A 378 -30.59 7.87 11.55
N GLU A 379 -30.90 8.97 12.24
CA GLU A 379 -30.99 10.32 11.67
C GLU A 379 -32.12 10.50 10.62
N VAL A 380 -33.00 9.51 10.47
CA VAL A 380 -34.12 9.51 9.53
C VAL A 380 -35.46 9.54 10.24
N VAL A 381 -36.36 10.38 9.71
CA VAL A 381 -37.77 10.35 10.07
C VAL A 381 -38.52 9.41 9.12
N ARG A 382 -39.24 8.42 9.66
CA ARG A 382 -40.07 7.50 8.88
C ARG A 382 -41.53 7.86 9.05
N ILE A 383 -42.22 8.16 7.95
CA ILE A 383 -43.64 8.51 7.94
C ILE A 383 -44.39 7.53 7.05
N PHE A 384 -45.39 6.86 7.61
CA PHE A 384 -46.26 5.94 6.87
C PHE A 384 -47.45 6.70 6.30
N ILE A 385 -47.64 6.64 4.99
CA ILE A 385 -48.75 7.27 4.28
C ILE A 385 -49.73 6.17 3.85
N VAL A 386 -50.97 6.25 4.32
CA VAL A 386 -51.98 5.21 4.09
C VAL A 386 -53.30 5.86 3.66
N PRO A 387 -54.02 5.31 2.67
CA PRO A 387 -55.36 5.77 2.32
C PRO A 387 -56.33 5.66 3.49
N LYS A 388 -57.19 6.66 3.66
CA LYS A 388 -58.11 6.78 4.79
C LYS A 388 -59.00 5.56 4.97
N ASP A 389 -59.49 4.99 3.87
CA ASP A 389 -60.39 3.83 3.88
C ASP A 389 -59.71 2.54 4.38
N LYS A 390 -58.38 2.47 4.27
CA LYS A 390 -57.56 1.30 4.65
C LYS A 390 -56.75 1.53 5.93
N ALA A 391 -56.77 2.74 6.50
CA ALA A 391 -55.96 3.13 7.64
C ALA A 391 -56.26 2.33 8.92
N GLU A 392 -57.55 2.10 9.24
CA GLU A 392 -57.91 1.34 10.44
C GLU A 392 -57.49 -0.13 10.37
N ALA A 393 -57.61 -0.75 9.19
CA ALA A 393 -57.18 -2.12 8.98
C ALA A 393 -55.65 -2.24 9.10
N TRP A 394 -54.92 -1.35 8.43
CA TRP A 394 -53.46 -1.34 8.44
C TRP A 394 -52.88 -1.08 9.84
N THR A 395 -53.43 -0.12 10.59
CA THR A 395 -52.92 0.18 11.94
C THR A 395 -53.07 -1.00 12.91
N LYS A 396 -54.11 -1.84 12.77
CA LYS A 396 -54.28 -3.08 13.55
C LYS A 396 -53.23 -4.12 13.15
N GLU A 397 -53.05 -4.34 11.86
CA GLU A 397 -52.06 -5.29 11.33
C GLU A 397 -50.63 -4.90 11.73
N HIS A 398 -50.29 -3.62 11.61
CA HIS A 398 -48.96 -3.11 11.96
C HIS A 398 -48.66 -3.26 13.46
N LYS A 399 -49.64 -3.00 14.34
CA LYS A 399 -49.49 -3.25 15.78
C LYS A 399 -49.29 -4.73 16.09
N ALA A 400 -50.01 -5.63 15.41
CA ALA A 400 -49.83 -7.07 15.58
C ALA A 400 -48.45 -7.54 15.13
N LYS A 401 -47.96 -7.08 13.97
CA LYS A 401 -46.62 -7.38 13.46
C LYS A 401 -45.52 -6.89 14.40
N ARG A 402 -45.61 -5.65 14.90
CA ARG A 402 -44.62 -5.09 15.84
C ARG A 402 -44.63 -5.79 17.20
N ALA A 403 -45.79 -6.25 17.67
CA ALA A 403 -45.88 -7.04 18.90
C ALA A 403 -45.22 -8.41 18.75
N ALA A 404 -45.35 -9.06 17.59
CA ALA A 404 -44.67 -10.31 17.28
C ALA A 404 -43.14 -10.14 17.24
N GLU A 405 -42.64 -9.12 16.54
CA GLU A 405 -41.19 -8.83 16.47
C GLU A 405 -40.56 -8.51 17.84
N LYS A 406 -41.29 -7.84 18.74
CA LYS A 406 -40.81 -7.58 20.12
C LYS A 406 -40.81 -8.83 21.00
N GLY A 407 -41.65 -9.81 20.71
CA GLY A 407 -41.73 -11.07 21.46
C GLY A 407 -40.61 -12.06 21.11
N GLU A 408 -40.02 -11.97 19.92
CA GLU A 408 -38.91 -12.83 19.48
C GLU A 408 -37.53 -12.33 19.91
N THR A 409 -37.43 -11.09 20.41
CA THR A 409 -36.17 -10.43 20.80
C THR A 409 -35.97 -10.29 22.32
N SER A 410 -36.87 -10.86 23.14
CA SER A 410 -36.78 -10.85 24.62
C SER A 410 -36.25 -12.14 25.21
#